data_AF-S9TBL3-F1
#
_entry.id   AF-S9TBL3-F1
#
_cell.length_a   1.000
_cell.length_b   1.000
_cell.length_c   1.000
_cell.angle_alpha   90.00
_cell.angle_beta   90.00
_cell.angle_gamma   90.00
#
_symmetry.space_group_name_H-M   'P 1'
#
loop_
_entity.id
_entity.type
_entity.pdbx_description
1 polymer ?
#
loop_
_entity_poly.entity_id
_entity_poly.type
_entity_poly.pdbx_seq_one_letter_code
_entity_poly.pdbx_strand_id
1 'polypeptide(L)'
;MVFLLTRDRVQITLKLPKFSYIPGETVSGTLVLEVLAKLPITAVRIQLEAKEKVSVKEGRHQYKDEFVHFQKLITCFGHSKVSGRKSGAELDVGTYTYPFSITLPTSVPPCYHCTVNGSRGDLVYALVSTIVIPSSLDAQRKWCIVVRATAPEQQVLDRLQTAARLTNKYLTVVKAAGPTAAASAARTRAPPSSR
;
A
#
# COMPACT_ATOMS: atom_id res chain seq x y z
N MET A 1 25.05 -11.04 -27.43
CA MET A 1 23.75 -10.66 -28.06
C MET A 1 22.66 -10.91 -27.02
N VAL A 2 22.09 -9.86 -26.44
CA VAL A 2 21.05 -9.98 -25.39
C VAL A 2 19.68 -9.96 -26.08
N PHE A 3 18.94 -11.06 -25.97
CA PHE A 3 17.56 -11.11 -26.45
C PHE A 3 16.65 -10.45 -25.41
N LEU A 4 16.11 -9.27 -25.73
CA LEU A 4 15.05 -8.65 -24.91
C LEU A 4 13.74 -9.40 -25.13
N LEU A 5 13.08 -9.81 -24.05
CA LEU A 5 11.72 -10.35 -24.13
C LEU A 5 10.77 -9.24 -24.59
N THR A 6 9.66 -9.60 -25.24
CA THR A 6 8.69 -8.62 -25.76
C THR A 6 8.16 -7.68 -24.68
N ARG A 7 8.01 -8.16 -23.43
CA ARG A 7 7.61 -7.35 -22.27
C ARG A 7 8.66 -6.31 -21.85
N ASP A 8 9.94 -6.56 -22.15
CA ASP A 8 11.06 -5.68 -21.76
C ASP A 8 11.24 -4.53 -22.77
N ARG A 9 10.47 -4.54 -23.87
CA ARG A 9 10.41 -3.46 -24.86
C ARG A 9 9.58 -2.26 -24.39
N VAL A 10 9.01 -2.32 -23.19
CA VAL A 10 8.23 -1.23 -22.61
C VAL A 10 8.55 -1.04 -21.14
N GLN A 11 8.75 0.21 -20.74
CA GLN A 11 8.81 0.60 -19.35
C GLN A 11 7.50 1.24 -18.92
N ILE A 12 7.01 0.85 -17.76
CA ILE A 12 5.71 1.29 -17.24
C ILE A 12 5.94 2.12 -15.99
N THR A 13 5.56 3.39 -16.06
CA THR A 13 5.72 4.36 -14.96
C THR A 13 4.36 4.93 -14.56
N LEU A 14 4.09 4.98 -13.26
CA LEU A 14 2.88 5.59 -12.70
C LEU A 14 3.23 6.93 -12.07
N LYS A 15 2.56 8.00 -12.50
CA LYS A 15 2.65 9.33 -11.90
C LYS A 15 1.37 9.61 -11.11
N LEU A 16 1.49 9.71 -9.80
CA LEU A 16 0.42 10.06 -8.88
C LEU A 16 0.79 11.34 -8.11
N PRO A 17 -0.17 12.22 -7.82
CA PRO A 17 0.06 13.40 -6.97
C PRO A 17 0.24 13.01 -5.50
N LYS A 18 -0.36 11.90 -5.06
CA LYS A 18 -0.24 11.37 -3.70
C LYS A 18 -0.52 9.87 -3.65
N PHE A 19 -0.16 9.23 -2.54
CA PHE A 19 -0.34 7.79 -2.31
C PHE A 19 -1.23 7.47 -1.10
N SER A 20 -1.87 8.49 -0.49
CA SER A 20 -2.76 8.35 0.65
C SER A 20 -4.12 8.94 0.35
N TYR A 21 -5.16 8.15 0.55
CA TYR A 21 -6.54 8.46 0.23
C TYR A 21 -7.48 8.11 1.38
N ILE A 22 -8.71 8.60 1.31
CA ILE A 22 -9.81 8.20 2.17
C ILE A 22 -10.98 7.66 1.32
N PRO A 23 -11.89 6.85 1.89
CA PRO A 23 -13.12 6.44 1.19
C PRO A 23 -13.88 7.64 0.61
N GLY A 24 -14.44 7.48 -0.59
CA GLY A 24 -15.08 8.57 -1.35
C GLY A 24 -14.13 9.42 -2.18
N GLU A 25 -12.81 9.37 -1.92
CA GLU A 25 -11.84 10.16 -2.66
C GLU A 25 -11.55 9.59 -4.06
N THR A 26 -11.14 10.46 -4.98
CA THR A 26 -10.75 10.07 -6.33
C THR A 26 -9.24 9.87 -6.45
N VAL A 27 -8.85 8.67 -6.88
CA VAL A 27 -7.50 8.30 -7.27
C VAL A 27 -7.30 8.67 -8.74
N SER A 28 -6.62 9.78 -8.99
CA SER A 28 -6.29 10.25 -10.33
C SER A 28 -4.78 10.31 -10.55
N GLY A 29 -4.37 10.13 -11.80
CA GLY A 29 -2.98 10.18 -12.18
C GLY A 29 -2.77 9.86 -13.65
N THR A 30 -1.51 9.58 -13.98
CA THR A 30 -1.08 9.37 -15.35
C THR A 30 -0.22 8.12 -15.45
N LEU A 31 -0.61 7.20 -16.33
CA LEU A 31 0.21 6.06 -16.73
C LEU A 31 1.07 6.48 -17.93
N VAL A 32 2.38 6.35 -17.79
CA VAL A 32 3.35 6.65 -18.84
C VAL A 32 3.98 5.34 -19.31
N LEU A 33 3.87 5.07 -20.60
CA LEU A 33 4.52 3.94 -21.26
C LEU A 33 5.67 4.48 -22.11
N GLU A 34 6.88 4.02 -21.84
CA GLU A 34 8.05 4.28 -22.67
C GLU A 34 8.32 3.02 -23.50
N VAL A 35 8.01 3.09 -24.78
CA VAL A 35 8.18 2.00 -25.75
C VAL A 35 9.58 2.12 -26.34
N LEU A 36 10.44 1.15 -26.02
CA LEU A 36 11.85 1.12 -26.41
C LEU A 36 12.08 0.49 -27.78
N ALA A 37 11.15 -0.34 -28.23
CA ALA A 37 11.15 -0.98 -29.54
C ALA A 37 9.70 -1.25 -29.96
N LYS A 38 9.43 -1.35 -31.27
CA LYS A 38 8.09 -1.65 -31.79
C LYS A 38 7.44 -2.79 -31.02
N LEU A 39 6.24 -2.52 -30.52
CA LEU A 39 5.54 -3.38 -29.58
C LEU A 39 4.09 -3.58 -30.03
N PRO A 40 3.72 -4.79 -30.48
CA PRO A 40 2.31 -5.12 -30.68
C PRO A 40 1.62 -5.19 -29.31
N ILE A 41 0.47 -4.53 -29.18
CA ILE A 41 -0.36 -4.54 -27.98
C ILE A 41 -1.82 -4.76 -28.34
N THR A 42 -2.58 -5.37 -27.44
CA THR A 42 -4.04 -5.50 -27.55
C THR A 42 -4.77 -4.45 -26.72
N ALA A 43 -4.23 -4.14 -25.53
CA ALA A 43 -4.85 -3.16 -24.64
C ALA A 43 -3.85 -2.59 -23.63
N VAL A 44 -4.11 -1.37 -23.18
CA VAL A 44 -3.50 -0.78 -21.99
C VAL A 44 -4.58 -0.63 -20.93
N ARG A 45 -4.36 -1.21 -19.75
CA ARG A 45 -5.35 -1.27 -18.67
C ARG A 45 -4.77 -0.82 -17.36
N ILE A 46 -5.62 -0.22 -16.54
CA ILE A 46 -5.33 0.13 -15.15
C ILE A 46 -6.44 -0.44 -14.28
N GLN A 47 -6.07 -1.18 -13.26
CA GLN A 47 -7.00 -1.76 -12.29
C GLN A 47 -6.66 -1.27 -10.90
N LEU A 48 -7.62 -0.67 -10.20
CA LEU A 48 -7.54 -0.46 -8.76
C LEU A 48 -8.23 -1.62 -8.06
N GLU A 49 -7.50 -2.34 -7.21
CA GLU A 49 -8.02 -3.46 -6.43
C GLU A 49 -7.75 -3.26 -4.93
N ALA A 50 -8.71 -3.68 -4.10
CA ALA A 50 -8.58 -3.78 -2.65
C ALA A 50 -8.69 -5.26 -2.26
N LYS A 51 -7.56 -5.86 -1.89
CA LYS A 51 -7.46 -7.29 -1.57
C LYS A 51 -7.13 -7.48 -0.11
N GLU A 52 -7.98 -8.24 0.56
CA GLU A 52 -7.78 -8.73 1.90
C GLU A 52 -7.19 -10.14 1.85
N LYS A 53 -6.15 -10.39 2.62
CA LYS A 53 -5.54 -11.71 2.78
C LYS A 53 -5.52 -12.06 4.24
N VAL A 54 -6.11 -13.20 4.58
CA VAL A 54 -6.15 -13.71 5.94
C VAL A 54 -5.42 -15.04 5.99
N SER A 55 -4.58 -15.22 7.01
CA SER A 55 -3.88 -16.46 7.31
C SER A 55 -4.10 -16.78 8.78
N VAL A 56 -4.79 -17.85 9.11
CA VAL A 56 -5.03 -18.28 10.49
C VAL A 56 -4.19 -19.51 10.80
N LYS A 57 -3.48 -19.50 11.93
CA LYS A 57 -2.72 -20.65 12.41
C LYS A 57 -3.44 -21.30 13.58
N GLU A 58 -3.76 -22.58 13.44
CA GLU A 58 -4.40 -23.39 14.49
C GLU A 58 -3.58 -24.66 14.71
N GLY A 59 -2.84 -24.69 15.82
CA GLY A 59 -1.89 -25.76 16.11
C GLY A 59 -0.82 -25.90 15.01
N ARG A 60 -0.85 -27.03 14.30
CA ARG A 60 0.05 -27.32 13.16
C ARG A 60 -0.54 -26.93 11.80
N HIS A 61 -1.81 -26.53 11.76
CA HIS A 61 -2.51 -26.19 10.51
C HIS A 61 -2.43 -24.69 10.24
N GLN A 62 -2.37 -24.33 8.96
CA GLN A 62 -2.44 -22.96 8.47
C GLN A 62 -3.53 -22.85 7.41
N TYR A 63 -4.54 -22.03 7.68
CA TYR A 63 -5.61 -21.70 6.76
C TYR A 63 -5.31 -20.36 6.11
N LYS A 64 -5.60 -20.22 4.81
CA LYS A 64 -5.41 -18.98 4.05
C LYS A 64 -6.67 -18.68 3.25
N ASP A 65 -7.08 -17.42 3.26
CA ASP A 65 -8.21 -16.93 2.48
C ASP A 65 -7.89 -15.56 1.86
N GLU A 66 -8.56 -15.22 0.77
CA GLU A 66 -8.43 -13.96 0.06
C GLU A 66 -9.79 -13.41 -0.36
N PHE A 67 -10.05 -12.15 -0.03
CA PHE A 67 -11.31 -11.47 -0.35
C PHE A 67 -11.05 -10.16 -1.12
N VAL A 68 -11.89 -9.85 -2.11
CA VAL A 68 -11.78 -8.63 -2.92
C VAL A 68 -12.89 -7.67 -2.54
N HIS A 69 -12.54 -6.61 -1.80
CA HIS A 69 -13.49 -5.58 -1.34
C HIS A 69 -13.90 -4.62 -2.44
N PHE A 70 -12.98 -4.33 -3.35
CA PHE A 70 -13.18 -3.37 -4.42
C PHE A 70 -12.32 -3.72 -5.62
N GLN A 71 -12.89 -3.61 -6.81
CA GLN A 71 -12.15 -3.76 -8.05
C GLN A 71 -12.75 -2.85 -9.12
N LYS A 72 -11.93 -1.99 -9.71
CA LYS A 72 -12.31 -1.17 -10.86
C LYS A 72 -11.24 -1.23 -11.93
N LEU A 73 -11.65 -1.61 -13.14
CA LEU A 73 -10.81 -1.71 -14.32
C LEU A 73 -11.14 -0.57 -15.30
N ILE A 74 -10.11 0.15 -15.74
CA ILE A 74 -10.16 1.11 -16.84
C ILE A 74 -9.33 0.56 -18.00
N THR A 75 -9.87 0.63 -19.22
CA THR A 75 -9.13 0.36 -20.45
C THR A 75 -8.78 1.70 -21.08
N CYS A 76 -7.50 2.07 -21.03
CA CYS A 76 -6.99 3.34 -21.56
C CYS A 76 -6.81 3.29 -23.08
N PHE A 77 -6.48 2.09 -23.60
CA PHE A 77 -6.29 1.84 -25.01
C PHE A 77 -6.73 0.43 -25.37
N GLY A 78 -7.18 0.24 -26.61
CA GLY A 78 -7.60 -1.04 -27.14
C GLY A 78 -9.02 -1.43 -26.75
N HIS A 79 -9.36 -2.70 -26.96
CA HIS A 79 -10.71 -3.19 -26.74
C HIS A 79 -10.99 -3.51 -25.26
N SER A 80 -12.18 -3.13 -24.81
CA SER A 80 -12.68 -3.54 -23.49
C SER A 80 -12.80 -5.06 -23.46
N LYS A 81 -12.57 -5.66 -22.27
CA LYS A 81 -12.74 -7.12 -22.08
C LYS A 81 -14.12 -7.62 -22.51
N VAL A 82 -15.13 -6.75 -22.50
CA VAL A 82 -16.54 -7.08 -22.80
C VAL A 82 -16.79 -7.21 -24.31
N SER A 83 -15.99 -6.53 -25.14
CA SER A 83 -16.26 -6.41 -26.57
C SER A 83 -15.82 -7.60 -27.43
N GLY A 84 -15.08 -8.58 -26.87
CA GLY A 84 -14.66 -9.81 -27.57
C GLY A 84 -13.72 -9.63 -28.77
N ARG A 85 -13.46 -8.40 -29.21
CA ARG A 85 -12.60 -8.09 -30.37
C ARG A 85 -11.12 -8.23 -30.00
N LYS A 86 -10.39 -8.95 -30.86
CA LYS A 86 -8.94 -9.21 -30.73
C LYS A 86 -8.08 -8.30 -31.63
N SER A 87 -8.60 -7.17 -32.12
CA SER A 87 -7.78 -6.23 -32.87
C SER A 87 -6.74 -5.63 -31.92
N GLY A 88 -5.47 -5.91 -32.19
CA GLY A 88 -4.36 -5.19 -31.58
C GLY A 88 -4.02 -3.92 -32.34
N ALA A 89 -3.04 -3.20 -31.82
CA ALA A 89 -2.31 -2.16 -32.53
C ALA A 89 -0.81 -2.40 -32.32
N GLU A 90 0.01 -1.78 -33.15
CA GLU A 90 1.44 -1.75 -32.96
C GLU A 90 1.83 -0.34 -32.48
N LEU A 91 2.52 -0.27 -31.35
CA LEU A 91 3.10 0.98 -30.86
C LEU A 91 4.51 1.13 -31.43
N ASP A 92 4.78 2.29 -31.99
CA ASP A 92 6.13 2.70 -32.37
C ASP A 92 6.95 3.10 -31.14
N VAL A 93 8.26 3.25 -31.34
CA VAL A 93 9.16 3.75 -30.30
C VAL A 93 8.74 5.16 -29.90
N GLY A 94 8.59 5.39 -28.60
CA GLY A 94 8.15 6.68 -28.09
C GLY A 94 7.52 6.61 -26.71
N THR A 95 6.97 7.74 -26.29
CA THR A 95 6.31 7.88 -24.98
C THR A 95 4.82 8.06 -25.17
N TYR A 96 4.03 7.19 -24.54
CA TYR A 96 2.57 7.23 -24.55
C TYR A 96 2.05 7.54 -23.16
N THR A 97 1.05 8.41 -23.08
CA THR A 97 0.56 8.95 -21.82
C THR A 97 -0.95 8.74 -21.72
N TYR A 98 -1.39 8.08 -20.64
CA TYR A 98 -2.79 7.73 -20.40
C TYR A 98 -3.26 8.28 -19.05
N PRO A 99 -4.03 9.38 -19.03
CA PRO A 99 -4.64 9.86 -17.80
C PRO A 99 -5.73 8.90 -17.33
N PHE A 100 -5.92 8.79 -16.02
CA PHE A 100 -6.99 7.99 -15.42
C PHE A 100 -7.55 8.65 -14.16
N SER A 101 -8.77 8.25 -13.81
CA SER A 101 -9.48 8.71 -12.62
C SER A 101 -10.41 7.61 -12.12
N ILE A 102 -10.24 7.19 -10.86
CA ILE A 102 -11.06 6.16 -10.21
C ILE A 102 -11.51 6.67 -8.85
N THR A 103 -12.82 6.81 -8.65
CA THR A 103 -13.38 7.17 -7.35
C THR A 103 -13.53 5.95 -6.46
N LEU A 104 -12.97 6.03 -5.24
CA LEU A 104 -13.17 5.01 -4.22
C LEU A 104 -14.61 5.10 -3.68
N PRO A 105 -15.34 3.98 -3.56
CA PRO A 105 -16.61 3.98 -2.85
C PRO A 105 -16.43 4.44 -1.40
N THR A 106 -17.45 5.08 -0.82
CA THR A 106 -17.43 5.52 0.58
C THR A 106 -17.49 4.35 1.57
N SER A 107 -17.94 3.18 1.11
CA SER A 107 -18.05 1.95 1.91
C SER A 107 -16.76 1.14 2.01
N VAL A 108 -15.69 1.53 1.32
CA VAL A 108 -14.49 0.69 1.28
C VAL A 108 -13.70 0.75 2.60
N PRO A 109 -13.18 -0.39 3.08
CA PRO A 109 -12.45 -0.44 4.34
C PRO A 109 -11.05 0.20 4.23
N PRO A 110 -10.51 0.75 5.33
CA PRO A 110 -9.15 1.27 5.35
C PRO A 110 -8.11 0.15 5.26
N CYS A 111 -6.91 0.47 4.77
CA CYS A 111 -5.78 -0.45 4.83
C CYS A 111 -5.49 -0.83 6.28
N TYR A 112 -5.16 -2.10 6.49
CA TYR A 112 -4.67 -2.58 7.77
C TYR A 112 -3.65 -3.70 7.57
N HIS A 113 -2.83 -3.88 8.60
CA HIS A 113 -1.89 -4.99 8.73
C HIS A 113 -1.98 -5.44 10.19
N CYS A 114 -2.38 -6.67 10.42
CA CYS A 114 -2.56 -7.23 11.76
C CYS A 114 -1.89 -8.58 11.84
N THR A 115 -1.18 -8.83 12.95
CA THR A 115 -0.61 -10.13 13.25
C THR A 115 -0.92 -10.48 14.70
N VAL A 116 -1.57 -11.62 14.94
CA VAL A 116 -1.96 -12.08 16.28
C VAL A 116 -1.72 -13.59 16.35
N ASN A 117 -0.91 -14.04 17.32
CA ASN A 117 -0.64 -15.46 17.58
C ASN A 117 -0.21 -16.27 16.34
N GLY A 118 0.58 -15.65 15.45
CA GLY A 118 1.03 -16.28 14.20
C GLY A 118 -0.03 -16.32 13.09
N SER A 119 -1.23 -15.79 13.35
CA SER A 119 -2.22 -15.45 12.34
C SER A 119 -1.97 -14.03 11.81
N ARG A 120 -2.30 -13.77 10.55
CA ARG A 120 -2.06 -12.52 9.85
C ARG A 120 -3.28 -12.11 9.03
N GLY A 121 -3.59 -10.82 9.04
CA GLY A 121 -4.63 -10.22 8.19
C GLY A 121 -4.10 -8.94 7.57
N ASP A 122 -4.21 -8.82 6.25
CA ASP A 122 -3.77 -7.64 5.51
C ASP A 122 -4.85 -7.20 4.54
N LEU A 123 -5.17 -5.91 4.52
CA LEU A 123 -5.95 -5.31 3.45
C LEU A 123 -5.10 -4.28 2.71
N VAL A 124 -4.85 -4.53 1.43
CA VAL A 124 -3.96 -3.72 0.59
C VAL A 124 -4.70 -3.23 -0.65
N TYR A 125 -4.59 -1.93 -0.90
CA TYR A 125 -5.03 -1.31 -2.14
C TYR A 125 -3.87 -1.22 -3.12
N ALA A 126 -4.12 -1.58 -4.38
CA ALA A 126 -3.11 -1.50 -5.40
C ALA A 126 -3.66 -1.08 -6.76
N LEU A 127 -2.90 -0.21 -7.42
CA LEU A 127 -3.02 0.07 -8.84
C LEU A 127 -2.15 -0.93 -9.60
N VAL A 128 -2.78 -1.66 -10.50
CA VAL A 128 -2.14 -2.64 -11.37
C VAL A 128 -2.29 -2.14 -12.80
N SER A 129 -1.19 -1.76 -13.44
CA SER A 129 -1.18 -1.47 -14.86
C SER A 129 -0.85 -2.74 -15.63
N THR A 130 -1.53 -2.98 -16.75
CA THR A 130 -1.31 -4.17 -17.58
C THR A 130 -1.35 -3.79 -19.04
N ILE A 131 -0.26 -4.08 -19.74
CA ILE A 131 -0.17 -4.00 -21.19
C ILE A 131 -0.35 -5.43 -21.69
N VAL A 132 -1.46 -5.63 -22.40
CA VAL A 132 -1.80 -6.94 -22.96
C VAL A 132 -1.05 -7.10 -24.27
N ILE A 133 -0.17 -8.08 -24.35
CA ILE A 133 0.68 -8.31 -25.53
C ILE A 133 0.19 -9.59 -26.22
N PRO A 134 -0.17 -9.54 -27.52
CA PRO A 134 -0.64 -10.72 -28.21
C PRO A 134 0.45 -11.80 -28.26
N SER A 135 0.06 -13.06 -28.01
CA SER A 135 0.94 -14.23 -28.10
C SER A 135 2.22 -14.17 -27.24
N SER A 136 2.23 -13.32 -26.21
CA SER A 136 3.33 -13.14 -25.27
C SER A 136 2.77 -12.97 -23.85
N LEU A 137 3.65 -12.99 -22.86
CA LEU A 137 3.30 -12.60 -21.50
C LEU A 137 3.04 -11.10 -21.45
N ASP A 138 1.97 -10.72 -20.74
CA ASP A 138 1.62 -9.33 -20.47
C ASP A 138 2.72 -8.61 -19.68
N ALA A 139 2.96 -7.34 -19.99
CA ALA A 139 3.79 -6.49 -19.16
C ALA A 139 2.91 -5.86 -18.06
N GLN A 140 3.27 -6.09 -16.80
CA GLN A 140 2.48 -5.65 -15.66
C GLN A 140 3.36 -4.98 -14.60
N ARG A 141 2.82 -3.93 -13.97
CA ARG A 141 3.40 -3.31 -12.78
C ARG A 141 2.30 -3.04 -11.75
N LYS A 142 2.69 -3.11 -10.47
CA LYS A 142 1.80 -2.96 -9.32
C LYS A 142 2.36 -1.89 -8.37
N TRP A 143 1.53 -0.95 -7.98
CA TRP A 143 1.83 0.09 -6.99
C TRP A 143 0.80 0.04 -5.87
N CYS A 144 1.27 0.04 -4.62
CA CYS A 144 0.40 0.09 -3.46
C CYS A 144 0.02 1.54 -3.15
N ILE A 145 -1.24 1.76 -2.77
CA ILE A 145 -1.71 3.01 -2.19
C ILE A 145 -2.28 2.75 -0.80
N VAL A 146 -2.36 3.78 0.02
CA VAL A 146 -2.90 3.70 1.38
C VAL A 146 -4.29 4.33 1.40
N VAL A 147 -5.29 3.58 1.85
CA VAL A 147 -6.61 4.10 2.19
C VAL A 147 -6.71 4.17 3.71
N ARG A 148 -7.03 5.34 4.25
CA ARG A 148 -7.13 5.59 5.69
C ARG A 148 -8.59 5.66 6.12
N ALA A 149 -8.82 5.34 7.39
CA ALA A 149 -10.13 5.52 7.98
C ALA A 149 -10.49 7.02 7.99
N THR A 150 -11.71 7.34 7.60
CA THR A 150 -12.32 8.64 7.92
C THR A 150 -12.67 8.64 9.40
N ALA A 151 -12.01 9.48 10.18
CA ALA A 151 -12.43 9.76 11.55
C ALA A 151 -13.28 11.04 11.55
N PRO A 152 -14.45 11.05 12.21
CA PRO A 152 -15.16 12.29 12.50
C PRO A 152 -14.23 13.26 13.23
N GLU A 153 -14.27 14.55 12.87
CA GLU A 153 -13.41 15.58 13.45
C GLU A 153 -13.48 15.60 14.99
N GLN A 154 -14.69 15.46 15.55
CA GLN A 154 -14.90 15.39 16.99
C GLN A 154 -14.12 14.24 17.65
N GLN A 155 -14.09 13.06 17.02
CA GLN A 155 -13.37 11.91 17.54
C GLN A 155 -11.85 12.13 17.51
N VAL A 156 -11.35 12.87 16.53
CA VAL A 156 -9.93 13.27 16.47
C VAL A 156 -9.63 14.26 17.59
N LEU A 157 -10.49 15.26 17.78
CA LEU A 157 -10.33 16.27 18.82
C LEU A 157 -10.32 15.63 20.22
N ASP A 158 -11.25 14.73 20.49
CA ASP A 158 -11.34 14.00 21.77
C ASP A 158 -10.09 13.15 22.01
N ARG A 159 -9.56 12.49 20.98
CA ARG A 159 -8.29 11.73 21.08
C ARG A 159 -7.11 12.63 21.39
N LEU A 160 -7.02 13.80 20.75
CA LEU A 160 -5.95 14.77 21.01
C LEU A 160 -6.03 15.34 22.43
N GLN A 161 -7.23 15.70 22.88
CA GLN A 161 -7.46 16.17 24.25
C GLN A 161 -7.13 15.09 25.29
N THR A 162 -7.51 13.83 25.01
CA THR A 162 -7.20 12.68 25.89
C THR A 162 -5.69 12.43 25.95
N ALA A 163 -5.00 12.46 24.81
CA ALA A 163 -3.55 12.33 24.76
C ALA A 163 -2.85 13.46 25.54
N ALA A 164 -3.28 14.71 25.36
CA ALA A 164 -2.73 15.85 26.10
C ALA A 164 -2.94 15.73 27.61
N ARG A 165 -4.11 15.24 28.05
CA ARG A 165 -4.39 14.95 29.47
C ARG A 165 -3.47 13.87 30.03
N LEU A 166 -3.20 12.80 29.27
CA LEU A 166 -2.29 11.73 29.69
C LEU A 166 -0.85 12.21 29.78
N THR A 167 -0.38 13.01 28.81
CA THR A 167 0.96 13.60 28.84
C THR A 167 1.13 14.54 30.04
N ASN A 168 0.14 15.39 30.30
CA ASN A 168 0.18 16.28 31.47
C ASN A 168 0.18 15.49 32.78
N LYS A 169 -0.66 14.47 32.90
CA LYS A 169 -0.69 13.57 34.07
C LYS A 169 0.67 12.89 34.30
N TYR A 170 1.33 12.44 33.23
CA TYR A 170 2.67 11.83 33.30
C TYR A 170 3.72 12.85 33.78
N LEU A 171 3.70 14.07 33.27
CA LEU A 171 4.62 15.14 33.70
C LEU A 171 4.40 15.58 35.14
N THR A 172 3.16 15.57 35.63
CA THR A 172 2.86 15.87 37.05
C THR A 172 3.38 14.78 37.97
N VAL A 173 3.24 13.50 37.59
CA VAL A 173 3.78 12.37 38.37
C VAL A 173 5.30 12.40 38.42
N VAL A 174 5.98 12.69 37.31
CA VAL A 174 7.45 12.80 37.26
C VAL A 174 7.97 13.99 38.09
N LYS A 175 7.25 15.12 38.09
CA LYS A 175 7.61 16.28 38.94
C LYS A 175 7.33 16.04 40.43
N ALA A 176 6.32 15.26 40.78
CA ALA A 176 6.00 14.89 42.16
C ALA A 176 6.98 13.83 42.71
N ALA A 177 7.52 12.97 41.86
CA ALA A 177 8.56 11.98 42.21
C ALA A 177 9.97 12.60 42.21
N GLY A 178 10.16 13.72 42.92
CA GLY A 178 11.39 14.52 42.94
C GLY A 178 12.70 13.70 43.09
N PRO A 179 13.87 14.30 42.80
CA PRO A 179 15.15 13.60 42.76
C PRO A 179 15.57 13.19 44.17
N THR A 180 15.12 12.02 44.63
CA THR A 180 15.49 11.50 45.95
C THR A 180 15.58 9.98 45.93
N ALA A 181 16.41 9.44 45.02
CA ALA A 181 16.84 8.04 45.09
C ALA A 181 18.21 7.77 44.43
N ALA A 182 19.11 8.76 44.36
CA ALA A 182 20.45 8.56 43.77
C ALA A 182 21.63 9.01 44.67
N ALA A 183 21.40 9.33 45.95
CA ALA A 183 22.45 9.88 46.83
C ALA A 183 22.68 9.12 48.15
N SER A 184 22.31 7.83 48.24
CA SER A 184 22.49 7.03 49.48
C SER A 184 23.17 5.67 49.26
N ALA A 185 24.14 5.57 48.35
CA ALA A 185 24.93 4.34 48.15
C ALA A 185 26.44 4.58 48.03
N ALA A 186 26.97 5.61 48.69
CA ALA A 186 28.41 5.85 48.80
C ALA A 186 28.83 5.95 50.26
N ARG A 187 28.81 4.83 50.99
CA ARG A 187 29.61 4.69 52.21
C ARG A 187 29.99 3.23 52.46
N THR A 188 31.31 3.03 52.47
CA THR A 188 32.06 2.04 53.25
C THR A 188 32.12 0.61 52.70
N ARG A 189 33.21 0.31 51.98
CA ARG A 189 33.87 -1.00 52.07
C ARG A 189 35.39 -0.80 52.05
N ALA A 190 35.99 -0.83 53.24
CA ALA A 190 37.41 -1.06 53.40
C ALA A 190 37.73 -2.51 52.98
N PRO A 191 38.91 -2.78 52.38
CA PRO A 191 39.33 -4.15 52.08
C PRO A 191 39.80 -4.87 53.36
N PRO A 192 39.55 -6.18 53.51
CA PRO A 192 40.07 -6.95 54.63
C PRO A 192 41.56 -7.27 54.42
N SER A 193 42.33 -7.10 55.49
CA SER A 193 43.71 -7.59 55.62
C SER A 193 43.71 -9.06 56.07
N SER A 194 44.48 -9.88 55.34
CA SER A 194 45.11 -11.15 55.75
C SER A 194 45.78 -11.72 54.50
N ARG A 195 47.03 -12.17 54.46
CA ARG A 195 47.96 -12.70 55.45
C ARG A 195 49.38 -12.53 54.90
#